data_AF-A0A6H0CZM5-F1
#
_entry.id   AF-A0A6H0CZM5-F1
#
_cell.length_a   1.000
_cell.length_b   1.000
_cell.length_c   1.000
_cell.angle_alpha   90.00
_cell.angle_beta   90.00
_cell.angle_gamma   90.00
#
_symmetry.space_group_name_H-M   'P 1'
#
loop_
_entity.id
_entity.type
_entity.pdbx_description
1 polymer ?
#
loop_
_entity_poly.entity_id
_entity_poly.type
_entity_poly.pdbx_seq_one_letter_code
_entity_poly.pdbx_strand_id
1 'polypeptide(L)' 'MEVRFGTSRAGAVDVALYTTVSVDASPAAHPEVDWEQLRAVEKGRRSALASLRPEPAAASA' A
#
# COMPACT_ATOMS: atom_id res chain seq x y z
N MET A 1 7.88 6.17 8.24
CA MET A 1 7.19 7.42 8.64
C MET A 1 5.72 7.24 8.33
N GLU A 2 4.81 7.70 9.19
CA GLU A 2 3.38 7.51 9.02
C GLU A 2 2.67 8.86 9.11
N VAL A 3 1.60 9.03 8.34
CA VAL A 3 0.75 10.23 8.36
C VAL A 3 -0.65 9.85 8.78
N ARG A 4 -1.19 10.64 9.72
CA ARG A 4 -2.54 10.48 10.24
C ARG A 4 -3.51 11.32 9.43
N PHE A 5 -4.47 10.68 8.77
CA PHE A 5 -5.55 11.35 8.06
C PHE A 5 -6.84 11.29 8.87
N GLY A 6 -7.43 12.45 9.18
CA GLY A 6 -8.70 12.59 9.91
C GLY A 6 -8.59 13.54 11.11
N THR A 7 -9.70 14.21 11.45
CA THR A 7 -9.74 15.21 12.53
C THR A 7 -10.32 14.70 13.85
N SER A 8 -10.81 13.44 13.90
CA SER A 8 -11.43 12.88 15.11
C SER A 8 -10.89 11.49 15.45
N ARG A 9 -10.91 11.14 16.74
CA ARG A 9 -10.44 9.86 17.31
C ARG A 9 -11.10 8.62 16.69
N ALA A 10 -12.27 8.76 16.06
CA ALA A 10 -13.00 7.67 15.42
C ALA A 10 -12.77 7.55 13.90
N GLY A 11 -12.05 8.50 13.28
CA GLY A 11 -11.82 8.54 11.83
C GLY A 11 -10.37 8.76 11.43
N ALA A 12 -9.45 8.74 12.40
CA ALA A 12 -8.02 8.84 12.12
C ALA A 12 -7.51 7.51 11.54
N VAL A 13 -7.04 7.55 10.31
CA VAL A 13 -6.37 6.42 9.64
C VAL A 13 -4.88 6.75 9.57
N ASP A 14 -4.06 5.88 10.14
CA ASP A 14 -2.61 5.96 10.01
C ASP A 14 -2.21 5.31 8.68
N VAL A 15 -1.51 6.08 7.84
CA VAL A 15 -1.08 5.66 6.50
C VAL A 15 0.44 5.70 6.45
N ALA A 16 1.04 4.56 6.11
CA ALA A 16 2.48 4.46 5.92
C ALA A 16 2.92 5.33 4.72
N LEU A 17 3.97 6.12 4.93
CA LEU A 17 4.65 6.84 3.87
C LEU A 17 5.75 5.96 3.28
N TYR A 18 5.70 5.80 1.96
CA TYR A 18 6.69 5.07 1.20
C TYR A 18 7.61 6.05 0.48
N THR A 19 8.92 5.78 0.51
CA THR A 19 9.88 6.52 -0.31
C THR A 19 9.79 6.05 -1.76
N THR A 20 10.22 6.87 -2.72
CA THR A 20 10.27 6.47 -4.15
C THR A 20 11.08 5.18 -4.33
N VAL A 21 12.22 5.07 -3.65
CA VAL A 21 13.06 3.86 -3.65
C VAL A 21 12.30 2.63 -3.16
N SER A 22 11.48 2.77 -2.11
CA SER A 22 10.66 1.67 -1.59
C SER A 22 9.60 1.23 -2.60
N VAL A 23 8.99 2.18 -3.31
CA VAL A 23 8.00 1.87 -4.37
C VAL A 23 8.69 1.19 -5.55
N ASP A 24 9.84 1.69 -5.99
CA ASP A 24 10.59 1.14 -7.13
C ASP A 24 11.10 -0.29 -6.86
N ALA A 25 11.34 -0.66 -5.59
CA ALA A 25 11.72 -2.01 -5.18
C ALA A 25 10.53 -3.00 -5.13
N SER A 26 9.29 -2.51 -5.14
CA SER A 26 8.09 -3.35 -4.97
C SER A 26 7.97 -4.47 -6.02
N PRO A 27 8.30 -4.26 -7.32
CA PRO A 27 8.25 -5.33 -8.29
C PRO A 27 9.17 -6.51 -8.02
N ALA A 28 10.35 -6.23 -7.44
CA ALA A 28 11.28 -7.27 -7.04
C ALA A 28 10.83 -7.99 -5.75
N ALA A 29 10.16 -7.27 -4.84
CA ALA A 29 9.66 -7.83 -3.59
C ALA A 29 8.39 -8.69 -3.75
N HIS A 30 7.59 -8.42 -4.78
CA HIS A 30 6.38 -9.19 -5.10
C HIS A 30 6.43 -9.73 -6.54
N PRO A 31 7.30 -10.72 -6.82
CA PRO A 31 7.36 -11.38 -8.12
C PRO A 31 6.07 -12.16 -8.46
N GLU A 32 5.25 -12.50 -7.46
CA GLU A 32 3.95 -13.14 -7.62
C GLU A 32 2.88 -12.23 -8.25
N VAL A 33 3.14 -10.91 -8.33
CA VAL A 33 2.21 -9.94 -8.93
C VAL A 33 2.59 -9.67 -10.38
N ASP A 34 1.63 -9.80 -11.29
CA ASP A 34 1.77 -9.28 -12.66
C ASP A 34 1.63 -7.75 -12.65
N TRP A 35 2.76 -7.06 -12.65
CA TRP A 35 2.83 -5.60 -12.61
C TRP A 35 2.38 -4.91 -13.89
N GLU A 36 2.48 -5.58 -15.04
CA GLU A 36 1.96 -5.05 -16.30
C GLU A 36 0.44 -5.08 -16.32
N GLN A 37 -0.15 -6.21 -15.91
CA GLN A 37 -1.59 -6.33 -15.76
C GLN A 37 -2.12 -5.35 -14.71
N LEU A 38 -1.39 -5.16 -13.60
CA LEU A 38 -1.79 -4.23 -12.55
C LEU A 38 -1.90 -2.78 -13.07
N ARG A 39 -0.96 -2.33 -13.92
CA ARG A 39 -0.99 -0.99 -14.53
C ARG A 39 -2.18 -0.79 -15.46
N ALA A 40 -2.74 -1.87 -16.01
CA ALA A 40 -3.93 -1.84 -16.85
C ALA A 40 -5.25 -1.92 -16.06
N VAL A 41 -5.21 -2.10 -14.73
CA VAL A 41 -6.43 -2.18 -13.92
C VAL A 41 -7.14 -0.82 -13.91
N GLU A 42 -8.36 -0.79 -14.44
CA GLU A 42 -9.18 0.41 -14.48
C GLU A 42 -9.61 0.86 -13.08
N LYS A 43 -9.80 2.18 -12.95
CA LYS A 43 -10.32 2.78 -11.72
C LYS A 43 -11.67 2.16 -11.33
N GLY A 44 -11.80 1.78 -10.07
CA GLY A 44 -13.03 1.17 -9.52
C GLY A 44 -13.06 -0.36 -9.60
N ARG A 45 -12.09 -0.99 -10.26
CA ARG A 45 -11.92 -2.45 -10.22
C ARG A 45 -10.97 -2.88 -9.11
N ARG A 46 -11.26 -4.04 -8.51
CA ARG A 46 -10.40 -4.63 -7.47
C ARG A 46 -9.13 -5.19 -8.11
N SER A 47 -7.97 -4.78 -7.61
CA SER A 47 -6.66 -5.21 -8.11
C SER A 47 -6.12 -6.41 -7.32
N ALA A 48 -5.13 -7.11 -7.89
CA ALA A 48 -4.47 -8.24 -7.23
C ALA A 48 -3.76 -7.83 -5.92
N LEU A 49 -3.27 -6.59 -5.83
CA LEU A 49 -2.69 -6.04 -4.60
C LEU A 49 -3.69 -6.01 -3.43
N ALA A 50 -5.00 -5.90 -3.69
CA ALA A 50 -6.02 -5.88 -2.64
C ALA A 50 -6.24 -7.23 -1.95
N SER A 51 -5.61 -8.29 -2.46
CA SER A 51 -5.57 -9.62 -1.85
C SER A 51 -4.27 -9.85 -1.06
N LEU A 52 -3.25 -9.01 -1.26
CA LEU A 52 -2.05 -9.06 -0.44
C LEU A 52 -2.39 -8.62 0.97
N ARG A 53 -1.96 -9.42 1.95
CA ARG A 53 -2.03 -8.99 3.34
C ARG A 53 -1.12 -7.78 3.48
N PRO A 54 -1.59 -6.63 3.98
CA PRO A 54 -0.69 -5.53 4.30
C PRO A 54 0.37 -6.07 5.25
N GLU A 55 1.64 -5.81 4.94
CA GLU A 55 2.72 -6.07 5.89
C GLU A 55 2.31 -5.37 7.19
N PRO A 56 2.36 -6.05 8.35
CA PRO A 56 1.97 -5.44 9.60
C PRO A 56 2.80 -4.16 9.73
N ALA A 57 2.13 -3.00 9.67
CA ALA A 57 2.77 -1.73 9.94
C ALA A 57 3.53 -1.92 11.25
N ALA A 58 4.86 -1.76 11.20
CA ALA A 58 5.70 -1.91 12.38
C ALA A 58 5.06 -1.07 13.48
N ALA A 59 4.48 -1.73 14.47
CA ALA A 59 3.73 -1.08 15.53
C ALA A 59 4.69 -0.08 16.18
N SER A 60 4.45 1.20 15.94
CA SER A 60 5.18 2.28 16.57
C SER A 60 4.92 2.16 18.07
N ALA A 61 5.93 1.71 18.81
CA ALA A 61 5.95 1.65 20.27
C ALA A 61 6.08 3.04 20.90
#